data_AF-A0A434EN49-F1
#
_entry.id   AF-A0A434EN49-F1
#
_cell.length_a   1.000
_cell.length_b   1.000
_cell.length_c   1.000
_cell.angle_alpha   90.00
_cell.angle_beta   90.00
_cell.angle_gamma   90.00
#
_symmetry.space_group_name_H-M   'P 1'
#
loop_
_entity.id
_entity.type
_entity.pdbx_description
1 polymer ?
#
loop_
_entity_poly.entity_id
_entity_poly.type
_entity_poly.pdbx_seq_one_letter_code
_entity_poly.pdbx_strand_id
1 'polypeptide(L)'
;MPGRNQQLVLDALTRSDRPMGAYELLGLLRQEGLRSPLQIYRALDRLIEEGLIHRIESLSAFALCVHGECTHGRAAFAICANCERASEVHDPALERVLRRIARRQGFRTKSATVELSGLCESCAHG
;
A
#
# COMPACT_ATOMS: atom_id res chain seq x y z
N MET A 1 17.82 -8.16 -1.49
CA MET A 1 17.23 -8.88 -0.34
C MET A 1 16.92 -7.86 0.73
N PRO A 2 15.68 -7.87 1.28
CA PRO A 2 15.28 -6.92 2.31
C PRO A 2 16.20 -7.02 3.53
N GLY A 3 16.54 -5.88 4.15
CA GLY A 3 17.22 -5.91 5.45
C GLY A 3 16.30 -6.46 6.55
N ARG A 4 16.86 -6.78 7.72
CA ARG A 4 16.11 -7.39 8.84
C ARG A 4 14.81 -6.66 9.18
N ASN A 5 14.84 -5.33 9.25
CA ASN A 5 13.66 -4.55 9.62
C ASN A 5 12.61 -4.52 8.50
N GLN A 6 13.04 -4.49 7.25
CA GLN A 6 12.15 -4.60 6.09
C GLN A 6 11.45 -5.95 6.09
N GLN A 7 12.18 -7.04 6.35
CA GLN A 7 11.61 -8.39 6.41
C GLN A 7 10.52 -8.48 7.49
N LEU A 8 10.79 -7.96 8.69
CA LEU A 8 9.81 -7.96 9.78
C LEU A 8 8.53 -7.19 9.43
N VAL A 9 8.66 -6.03 8.78
CA VAL A 9 7.50 -5.25 8.32
C VAL A 9 6.74 -5.98 7.21
N LEU A 10 7.46 -6.55 6.23
CA LEU A 10 6.87 -7.29 5.13
C LEU A 10 6.10 -8.52 5.63
N ASP A 11 6.68 -9.27 6.57
CA ASP A 11 6.05 -10.44 7.19
C ASP A 11 4.79 -10.06 7.98
N ALA A 12 4.82 -8.92 8.68
CA ALA A 12 3.65 -8.41 9.39
C ALA A 12 2.51 -8.04 8.44
N LEU A 13 2.82 -7.33 7.34
CA LEU A 13 1.85 -6.99 6.30
C LEU A 13 1.31 -8.25 5.60
N THR A 14 2.15 -9.28 5.41
CA THR A 14 1.76 -10.56 4.80
C THR A 14 0.76 -11.34 5.64
N ARG A 15 0.83 -11.22 6.97
CA ARG A 15 -0.12 -11.86 7.90
C ARG A 15 -1.43 -11.10 8.08
N SER A 16 -1.55 -9.90 7.49
CA SER A 16 -2.71 -9.03 7.66
C SER A 16 -3.61 -9.06 6.44
N ASP A 17 -4.92 -9.24 6.65
CA ASP A 17 -5.93 -9.16 5.60
C ASP A 17 -6.37 -7.71 5.28
N ARG A 18 -5.77 -6.73 5.97
CA ARG A 18 -6.03 -5.30 5.76
C ARG A 18 -4.75 -4.47 5.76
N PRO A 19 -4.77 -3.27 5.15
CA PRO A 19 -3.68 -2.31 5.29
C PRO A 19 -3.41 -2.01 6.77
N MET A 20 -2.13 -1.81 7.10
CA MET A 20 -1.69 -1.56 8.47
C MET A 20 -1.06 -0.19 8.60
N GLY A 21 -1.39 0.51 9.68
CA GLY A 21 -0.75 1.78 10.02
C GLY A 21 0.67 1.61 10.56
N ALA A 22 1.51 2.63 10.43
CA ALA A 22 2.89 2.59 10.95
C ALA A 22 2.94 2.33 12.47
N TYR A 23 2.02 2.91 13.25
CA TYR A 23 1.98 2.72 14.71
C TYR A 23 1.44 1.34 15.12
N GLU A 24 0.57 0.76 14.30
CA GLU A 24 0.11 -0.60 14.50
C GLU A 24 1.26 -1.59 14.29
N LEU A 25 2.01 -1.44 13.19
CA LEU A 25 3.23 -2.19 12.93
C LEU A 25 4.26 -2.03 14.05
N LEU A 26 4.44 -0.80 14.56
CA LEU A 26 5.32 -0.53 15.69
C LEU A 26 4.89 -1.30 16.95
N GLY A 27 3.59 -1.34 17.24
CA GLY A 27 3.05 -2.09 18.37
C GLY A 27 3.35 -3.58 18.28
N LEU A 28 3.12 -4.18 17.12
CA LEU A 28 3.33 -5.60 16.87
C LEU A 28 4.81 -6.00 16.89
N LEU A 29 5.67 -5.22 16.23
CA LEU A 29 7.08 -5.56 16.02
C LEU A 29 8.00 -5.12 17.18
N ARG A 30 7.43 -4.51 18.23
CA ARG A 30 8.19 -4.03 19.39
C ARG A 30 8.96 -5.14 20.09
N GLN A 31 8.33 -6.32 20.22
CA GLN A 31 8.94 -7.49 20.85
C GLN A 31 10.03 -8.14 19.96
N GLU A 32 9.96 -7.90 18.66
CA GLU A 32 10.93 -8.36 17.67
C GLU A 32 12.12 -7.39 17.48
N GLY A 33 12.16 -6.32 18.28
CA GLY A 33 13.27 -5.36 18.36
C GLY A 33 13.08 -4.07 17.55
N LEU A 34 11.98 -3.90 16.81
CA LEU A 34 11.65 -2.64 16.14
C LEU A 34 10.88 -1.74 17.11
N ARG A 35 11.60 -0.87 17.81
CA ARG A 35 11.04 -0.07 18.93
C ARG A 35 10.90 1.42 18.63
N SER A 36 11.47 1.90 17.53
CA SER A 36 11.44 3.31 17.16
C SER A 36 10.53 3.55 15.94
N PRO A 37 9.64 4.57 15.97
CA PRO A 37 8.88 5.00 14.80
C PRO A 37 9.75 5.26 13.57
N LEU A 38 10.94 5.87 13.75
CA LEU A 38 11.85 6.17 12.64
C LEU A 38 12.35 4.90 11.95
N GLN A 39 12.55 3.80 12.69
CA GLN A 39 12.96 2.53 12.08
C GLN A 39 11.83 1.91 11.25
N ILE A 40 10.58 2.06 11.68
CA ILE A 40 9.40 1.61 10.94
C ILE A 40 9.27 2.39 9.64
N TYR A 41 9.27 3.73 9.69
CA TYR A 41 9.16 4.56 8.49
C TYR A 41 10.31 4.28 7.50
N ARG A 42 11.56 4.15 7.98
CA ARG A 42 12.68 3.77 7.10
C ARG A 42 12.52 2.40 6.45
N ALA A 43 11.94 1.43 7.15
CA ALA A 43 11.68 0.12 6.57
C ALA A 43 10.55 0.20 5.52
N LEU A 44 9.48 0.94 5.81
CA LEU A 44 8.37 1.17 4.89
C LEU A 44 8.83 1.91 3.63
N ASP A 45 9.61 2.99 3.76
CA ASP A 45 10.12 3.77 2.63
C ASP A 45 10.95 2.88 1.69
N ARG A 46 11.84 2.04 2.25
CA ARG A 46 12.62 1.06 1.48
C ARG A 46 11.73 0.06 0.73
N LEU A 47 10.71 -0.48 1.39
CA LEU A 47 9.79 -1.42 0.77
C LEU A 47 8.94 -0.78 -0.34
N ILE A 48 8.60 0.51 -0.20
CA ILE A 48 7.93 1.30 -1.24
C ILE A 48 8.88 1.53 -2.43
N GLU A 49 10.13 1.91 -2.16
CA GLU A 49 11.17 2.09 -3.19
C GLU A 49 11.44 0.79 -3.96
N GLU A 50 11.40 -0.36 -3.28
CA GLU A 50 11.53 -1.70 -3.87
C GLU A 50 10.26 -2.18 -4.57
N GLY A 51 9.13 -1.45 -4.46
CA GLY A 51 7.86 -1.81 -5.10
C GLY A 51 7.14 -3.01 -4.46
N LEU A 52 7.51 -3.38 -3.23
CA LEU A 52 6.97 -4.51 -2.49
C LEU A 52 5.69 -4.16 -1.71
N ILE A 53 5.51 -2.88 -1.37
CA ILE A 53 4.32 -2.39 -0.67
C ILE A 53 3.84 -1.07 -1.29
N HIS A 54 2.57 -0.75 -1.05
CA HIS A 54 1.95 0.52 -1.40
C HIS A 54 1.48 1.26 -0.15
N ARG A 55 1.54 2.59 -0.22
CA ARG A 55 0.90 3.46 0.76
C ARG A 55 -0.52 3.78 0.29
N ILE A 56 -1.47 3.65 1.20
CA ILE A 56 -2.86 4.05 1.04
C ILE A 56 -3.06 5.32 1.87
N GLU A 57 -3.24 6.44 1.19
CA GLU A 57 -3.21 7.77 1.80
C GLU A 57 -4.47 7.99 2.65
N SER A 58 -5.65 7.58 2.18
CA SER A 58 -6.92 7.74 2.93
C SER A 58 -6.94 7.03 4.28
N LEU A 59 -6.21 5.92 4.42
CA LEU A 59 -6.12 5.16 5.66
C LEU A 59 -4.85 5.45 6.48
N SER A 60 -3.93 6.26 5.94
CA SER A 60 -2.59 6.43 6.52
C SER A 60 -1.90 5.07 6.80
N ALA A 61 -2.09 4.13 5.88
CA ALA A 61 -1.73 2.71 6.04
C ALA A 61 -0.94 2.17 4.85
N PHE A 62 -0.42 0.97 5.01
CA PHE A 62 0.43 0.29 4.03
C PHE A 62 -0.13 -1.09 3.71
N ALA A 63 -0.07 -1.49 2.44
CA ALA A 63 -0.56 -2.78 1.95
C ALA A 63 0.49 -3.45 1.08
N LEU A 64 0.50 -4.80 1.05
CA LEU A 64 1.35 -5.55 0.13
C LEU A 64 1.00 -5.23 -1.33
N CYS A 65 2.03 -5.21 -2.17
CA CYS A 65 1.87 -5.27 -3.61
C CYS A 65 1.64 -6.73 -4.03
N VAL A 66 0.49 -7.03 -4.64
CA VAL A 66 0.14 -8.41 -5.05
C VAL A 66 0.95 -8.84 -6.29
N HIS A 67 1.52 -7.90 -7.02
CA HIS A 67 2.21 -8.15 -8.29
C HIS A 67 3.74 -8.31 -8.15
N GLY A 68 4.30 -8.17 -6.95
CA GLY A 68 5.71 -8.46 -6.63
C GLY A 68 6.76 -7.52 -7.23
N GLU A 69 6.46 -6.83 -8.34
CA GLU A 69 7.36 -5.90 -9.04
C GLU A 69 6.55 -4.79 -9.73
N CYS A 70 5.78 -4.00 -8.97
CA CYS A 70 5.06 -2.83 -9.48
C CYS A 70 6.04 -1.69 -9.81
N THR A 71 6.79 -1.85 -10.90
CA THR A 71 7.78 -0.88 -11.42
C THR A 71 7.17 0.43 -11.93
N HIS A 72 5.85 0.53 -12.03
CA HIS A 72 5.18 1.66 -12.68
C HIS A 72 4.64 2.74 -11.74
N GLY A 73 4.74 2.56 -10.41
CA GLY A 73 4.27 3.55 -9.43
C GLY A 73 2.80 3.94 -9.60
N ARG A 74 1.99 3.05 -10.20
CA ARG A 74 0.57 3.25 -10.47
C ARG A 74 -0.21 2.12 -9.84
N ALA A 75 -1.04 2.44 -8.88
CA ALA A 75 -1.87 1.47 -8.19
C ALA A 75 -3.29 2.02 -8.05
N ALA A 76 -4.26 1.13 -8.06
CA ALA A 76 -5.63 1.45 -7.68
C ALA A 76 -6.04 0.54 -6.53
N PHE A 77 -6.81 1.08 -5.58
CA PHE A 77 -7.29 0.33 -4.43
C PHE A 77 -8.79 0.52 -4.29
N ALA A 78 -9.51 -0.57 -4.03
CA ALA A 78 -10.89 -0.52 -3.55
C ALA A 78 -10.87 -0.72 -2.03
N ILE A 79 -11.40 0.25 -1.30
CA ILE A 79 -11.32 0.36 0.16
C ILE A 79 -12.74 0.32 0.74
N CYS A 80 -12.97 -0.61 1.67
CA CYS A 80 -14.23 -0.68 2.39
C CYS A 80 -14.25 0.34 3.54
N ALA A 81 -15.23 1.23 3.54
CA ALA A 81 -15.44 2.24 4.57
C ALA A 81 -15.91 1.67 5.92
N ASN A 82 -16.28 0.38 5.98
CA ASN A 82 -16.75 -0.27 7.22
C ASN A 82 -15.68 -1.16 7.87
N CYS A 83 -15.07 -2.06 7.10
CA CYS A 83 -14.08 -3.01 7.64
C CYS A 83 -12.63 -2.67 7.28
N GLU A 84 -12.40 -1.57 6.56
CA GLU A 84 -11.08 -1.06 6.16
C GLU A 84 -10.22 -2.04 5.33
N ARG A 85 -10.80 -3.15 4.87
CA ARG A 85 -10.15 -4.02 3.88
C ARG A 85 -9.92 -3.23 2.60
N ALA A 86 -8.72 -3.40 2.04
CA ALA A 86 -8.36 -2.83 0.76
C ALA A 86 -7.92 -3.93 -0.20
N SER A 87 -8.38 -3.85 -1.44
CA SER A 87 -7.99 -4.76 -2.51
C SER A 87 -7.31 -3.96 -3.62
N GLU A 88 -6.16 -4.44 -4.07
CA GLU A 88 -5.49 -3.87 -5.23
C GLU A 88 -6.31 -4.16 -6.49
N VAL A 89 -6.56 -3.12 -7.29
CA VAL A 89 -7.30 -3.19 -8.54
C VAL A 89 -6.32 -3.03 -9.69
N HIS A 90 -6.22 -4.07 -10.53
CA HIS A 90 -5.40 -4.03 -11.73
C HIS A 90 -6.27 -3.92 -12.98
N ASP A 91 -6.26 -2.74 -13.60
CA ASP A 91 -6.93 -2.50 -14.89
C ASP A 91 -6.00 -1.75 -15.86
N PRO A 92 -5.52 -2.40 -16.93
CA PRO A 92 -4.72 -1.75 -17.97
C PRO A 92 -5.41 -0.57 -18.67
N ALA A 93 -6.74 -0.52 -18.69
CA ALA A 93 -7.50 0.62 -19.20
C ALA A 93 -7.34 1.85 -18.29
N LEU A 94 -7.45 1.68 -16.97
CA LEU A 94 -7.20 2.75 -16.00
C LEU A 94 -5.78 3.29 -16.14
N GLU A 95 -4.79 2.41 -16.27
CA GLU A 95 -3.40 2.83 -16.43
C GLU A 95 -3.16 3.64 -17.72
N ARG A 96 -3.83 3.28 -18.82
CA ARG A 96 -3.82 4.06 -20.07
C ARG A 96 -4.47 5.42 -19.90
N VAL A 97 -5.57 5.52 -19.15
CA VAL A 97 -6.25 6.80 -18.86
C VAL A 97 -5.34 7.71 -18.05
N LEU A 98 -4.73 7.23 -16.97
CA LEU A 98 -3.82 8.01 -16.14
C LEU A 98 -2.61 8.52 -16.94
N ARG A 99 -2.00 7.67 -17.78
CA ARG A 99 -0.92 8.08 -18.70
C ARG A 99 -1.36 9.17 -19.67
N ARG A 100 -2.56 9.05 -20.23
CA ARG A 100 -3.11 10.02 -21.18
C ARG A 100 -3.34 11.37 -20.51
N ILE A 101 -3.88 11.40 -19.29
CA ILE A 101 -4.09 12.63 -18.52
C ILE A 101 -2.75 13.31 -18.25
N ALA A 102 -1.77 12.57 -17.74
CA ALA A 102 -0.43 13.10 -17.48
C ALA A 102 0.22 13.72 -18.73
N ARG A 103 0.18 13.00 -19.86
CA ARG A 103 0.71 13.50 -21.14
C ARG A 103 0.02 14.77 -21.62
N ARG A 104 -1.32 14.84 -21.55
CA ARG A 104 -2.08 16.03 -21.97
C ARG A 104 -1.74 17.27 -21.16
N GLN A 105 -1.41 17.10 -19.88
CA GLN A 105 -1.02 18.18 -18.98
C GLN A 105 0.49 18.50 -19.02
N GLY A 106 1.27 17.81 -19.86
CA GLY A 106 2.74 17.93 -19.85
C GLY A 106 3.38 17.49 -18.53
N PHE A 107 2.69 16.68 -17.73
CA PHE A 107 3.09 16.35 -16.37
C PHE A 107 4.02 15.13 -16.35
N ARG A 108 5.18 15.25 -15.68
CA ARG A 108 6.09 14.13 -15.43
C ARG A 108 5.71 13.44 -14.12
N THR A 109 4.87 12.43 -14.22
CA THR A 109 4.35 11.68 -13.06
C THR A 109 5.44 10.83 -12.42
N LYS A 110 5.67 11.02 -11.10
CA LYS A 110 6.50 10.12 -10.29
C LYS A 110 5.72 8.88 -9.84
N SER A 111 4.49 9.07 -9.41
CA SER A 111 3.53 8.02 -9.03
C SER A 111 2.09 8.50 -9.27
N ALA A 112 1.15 7.57 -9.39
CA ALA A 112 -0.29 7.89 -9.42
C ALA A 112 -1.08 6.81 -8.69
N THR A 113 -1.78 7.19 -7.63
CA THR A 113 -2.63 6.28 -6.86
C THR A 113 -4.09 6.66 -7.07
N VAL A 114 -4.96 5.67 -7.25
CA VAL A 114 -6.41 5.84 -7.29
C VAL A 114 -7.03 5.06 -6.13
N GLU A 115 -7.87 5.71 -5.35
CA GLU A 115 -8.54 5.08 -4.20
C GLU A 115 -10.06 5.18 -4.41
N LEU A 116 -10.70 4.03 -4.50
CA LEU A 116 -12.16 3.88 -4.54
C LEU A 116 -12.63 3.60 -3.12
N SER A 117 -13.45 4.49 -2.56
CA SER A 117 -14.06 4.29 -1.24
C SER A 117 -15.51 3.84 -1.40
N GLY A 118 -15.90 2.77 -0.70
CA GLY A 118 -17.23 2.18 -0.79
C GLY A 118 -17.46 1.10 0.26
N LEU A 119 -18.35 0.15 -0.01
CA LEU A 119 -18.54 -1.04 0.84
C LEU A 119 -18.11 -2.28 0.07
N CYS A 120 -17.38 -3.19 0.74
CA CYS A 120 -17.13 -4.51 0.17
C CYS A 120 -18.41 -5.35 0.19
N GLU A 121 -18.44 -6.41 -0.62
CA GLU A 121 -19.60 -7.31 -0.77
C GLU A 121 -20.14 -7.78 0.59
N SER A 122 -19.26 -8.23 1.49
CA SER A 122 -19.65 -8.69 2.83
C SER A 122 -20.28 -7.59 3.70
N CYS A 123 -19.87 -6.33 3.53
CA CYS A 123 -20.43 -5.21 4.30
C CYS A 123 -21.65 -4.56 3.64
N ALA A 124 -21.84 -4.73 2.34
CA ALA A 124 -23.02 -4.25 1.62
C ALA A 124 -24.23 -5.18 1.81
N HIS A 125 -23.98 -6.45 2.10
CA HIS A 125 -25.01 -7.49 2.27
C HIS A 125 -25.03 -8.10 3.68
N GLY A 126 -24.26 -7.54 4.61
CA GLY A 126 -24.14 -7.97 6.01
C GLY A 126 -24.95 -7.13 6.98
#